data_AF-A0A7W1AEK9-F1
#
_entry.id   AF-A0A7W1AEK9-F1
#
_cell.length_a   1.000
_cell.length_b   1.000
_cell.length_c   1.000
_cell.angle_alpha   90.00
_cell.angle_beta   90.00
_cell.angle_gamma   90.00
#
_symmetry.space_group_name_H-M   'P 1'
#
loop_
_entity.id
_entity.type
_entity.pdbx_description
1 polymer ?
#
loop_
_entity_poly.entity_id
_entity_poly.type
_entity_poly.pdbx_seq_one_letter_code
_entity_poly.pdbx_strand_id
1 'polypeptide(L)'
;MTDAWTDRLSDYLDDELDPAERAALEAHLLHCVACGAALADFKRIVMRARALEDREPDRDPWPAIAARIGVDAGLGPTADPRPARPRRRWSFSMPQLAAAGIALMALSGGAAWLLHPVARTRLAVQGAPPTNLGIPAAVRAPGRGYDGAVADLERVLVEGRGRLDTATVRVLELNLAVIDSAIVQAARAVAADSANAYLNSHLAETMRRKLELLRQAAALVSSVS
;
A
#
# COMPACT_ATOMS: atom_id res chain seq x y z
N MET A 1 -8.56 6.55 13.32
CA MET A 1 -8.01 6.44 14.69
C MET A 1 -7.97 4.96 15.01
N THR A 2 -6.85 4.32 14.71
CA THR A 2 -6.60 2.94 15.12
C THR A 2 -6.14 3.03 16.58
N ASP A 3 -6.96 2.51 17.49
CA ASP A 3 -6.55 2.39 18.89
C ASP A 3 -5.52 1.27 18.99
N ALA A 4 -4.44 1.47 19.73
CA ALA A 4 -3.34 0.51 19.86
C ALA A 4 -3.83 -0.88 20.31
N TRP A 5 -4.98 -0.95 20.98
CA TRP A 5 -5.62 -2.19 21.41
C TRP A 5 -6.26 -3.01 20.29
N THR A 6 -6.67 -2.38 19.19
CA THR A 6 -7.35 -3.07 18.09
C THR A 6 -6.41 -4.04 17.37
N ASP A 7 -5.16 -3.63 17.17
CA ASP A 7 -4.14 -4.45 16.50
C ASP A 7 -3.77 -5.68 17.35
N ARG A 8 -3.80 -5.56 18.69
CA ARG A 8 -3.48 -6.65 19.63
C ARG A 8 -4.58 -7.70 19.79
N LEU A 9 -5.77 -7.46 19.23
CA LEU A 9 -6.86 -8.45 19.29
C LEU A 9 -6.55 -9.71 18.47
N SER A 10 -5.76 -9.60 17.39
CA SER A 10 -5.31 -10.77 16.61
C SER A 10 -4.35 -11.59 17.45
N ASP A 11 -3.30 -10.97 17.96
CA ASP A 11 -2.29 -11.62 18.80
C ASP A 11 -2.93 -12.32 20.02
N TYR A 12 -4.00 -11.73 20.60
CA TYR A 12 -4.76 -12.36 21.68
C TYR A 12 -5.48 -13.65 21.25
N LEU A 13 -6.06 -13.67 20.04
CA LEU A 13 -6.74 -14.85 19.49
C LEU A 13 -5.76 -15.95 19.08
N ASP A 14 -4.59 -15.55 18.60
CA ASP A 14 -3.53 -16.46 18.13
C ASP A 14 -2.63 -16.96 19.27
N ASP A 15 -2.89 -16.53 20.52
CA ASP A 15 -2.13 -16.89 21.73
C ASP A 15 -0.68 -16.40 21.72
N GLU A 16 -0.41 -15.28 21.03
CA GLU A 16 0.93 -14.70 20.83
C GLU A 16 1.28 -13.58 21.84
N LEU A 17 0.30 -13.12 22.63
CA LEU A 17 0.53 -12.12 23.68
C LEU A 17 1.21 -12.71 24.91
N ASP A 18 2.15 -11.95 25.49
CA ASP A 18 2.70 -12.31 26.80
C ASP A 18 1.64 -12.21 27.92
N PRO A 19 1.86 -12.85 29.09
CA PRO A 19 0.86 -12.85 30.16
C PRO A 19 0.49 -11.46 30.71
N ALA A 20 1.42 -10.52 30.74
CA ALA A 20 1.18 -9.17 31.25
C ALA A 20 0.36 -8.35 30.25
N GLU A 21 0.68 -8.48 28.97
CA GLU A 21 -0.01 -7.84 27.85
C GLU A 21 -1.43 -8.37 27.69
N ARG A 22 -1.60 -9.69 27.86
CA ARG A 22 -2.91 -10.34 27.90
C ARG A 22 -3.77 -9.77 29.03
N ALA A 23 -3.24 -9.70 30.24
CA ALA A 23 -3.99 -9.17 31.39
C ALA A 23 -4.37 -7.69 31.18
N ALA A 24 -3.49 -6.90 30.58
CA ALA A 24 -3.77 -5.50 30.27
C ALA A 24 -4.87 -5.34 29.20
N LEU A 25 -4.85 -6.17 28.16
CA LEU A 25 -5.90 -6.19 27.14
C LEU A 25 -7.24 -6.65 27.73
N GLU A 26 -7.26 -7.69 28.56
CA GLU A 26 -8.47 -8.15 29.23
C GLU A 26 -9.07 -7.08 30.15
N ALA A 27 -8.24 -6.34 30.88
CA ALA A 27 -8.67 -5.19 31.65
C ALA A 27 -9.28 -4.07 30.77
N HIS A 28 -8.70 -3.82 29.59
CA HIS A 28 -9.26 -2.87 28.62
C HIS A 28 -10.63 -3.33 28.08
N LEU A 29 -10.77 -4.62 27.76
CA LEU A 29 -12.01 -5.20 27.22
C LEU A 29 -13.21 -5.08 28.18
N LEU A 30 -12.97 -5.02 29.49
CA LEU A 30 -14.03 -4.76 30.49
C LEU A 30 -14.65 -3.37 30.36
N HIS A 31 -13.92 -2.39 29.81
CA HIS A 31 -14.31 -0.99 29.79
C HIS A 31 -14.57 -0.44 28.38
N CYS A 32 -14.13 -1.14 27.33
CA CYS A 32 -14.27 -0.72 25.94
C CYS A 32 -15.24 -1.61 25.16
N VAL A 33 -16.47 -1.12 24.97
CA VAL A 33 -17.52 -1.82 24.20
C VAL A 33 -17.11 -2.06 22.74
N ALA A 34 -16.39 -1.10 22.13
CA ALA A 34 -15.96 -1.22 20.74
C ALA A 34 -14.97 -2.37 20.53
N CYS A 35 -13.95 -2.48 21.39
CA CYS A 35 -12.98 -3.58 21.35
C CYS A 35 -13.64 -4.92 21.71
N GLY A 36 -14.57 -4.94 22.66
CA GLY A 36 -15.37 -6.13 22.97
C GLY A 36 -16.21 -6.62 21.79
N ALA A 37 -16.85 -5.71 21.06
CA ALA A 37 -17.61 -6.03 19.84
C ALA A 37 -16.70 -6.56 18.72
N ALA A 38 -15.55 -5.92 18.48
CA ALA A 38 -14.58 -6.38 17.49
C ALA A 38 -14.05 -7.79 17.80
N LEU A 39 -13.73 -8.07 19.07
CA LEU A 39 -13.30 -9.40 19.50
C LEU A 39 -14.39 -10.45 19.30
N ALA A 40 -15.65 -10.12 19.57
CA ALA A 40 -16.78 -11.03 19.32
C ALA A 40 -16.96 -11.33 17.83
N ASP A 41 -16.76 -10.33 16.97
CA ASP A 41 -16.81 -10.51 15.51
C ASP A 41 -15.67 -11.40 15.02
N PHE A 42 -14.44 -11.19 15.50
CA PHE A 42 -13.30 -12.05 15.16
C PHE A 42 -13.52 -13.50 15.63
N LYS A 43 -13.98 -13.71 16.87
CA LYS A 43 -14.35 -15.06 17.35
C LYS A 43 -15.39 -15.74 16.47
N ARG A 44 -16.37 -14.97 15.95
CA ARG A 44 -17.39 -15.49 15.02
C ARG A 44 -16.78 -15.90 13.67
N ILE A 45 -15.82 -15.14 13.15
CA ILE A 45 -15.09 -15.47 11.92
C ILE A 45 -14.28 -16.75 12.12
N VAL A 46 -13.51 -16.85 13.21
CA VAL A 46 -12.72 -18.06 13.52
C VAL A 46 -13.61 -19.29 13.64
N MET A 47 -14.74 -19.19 14.34
CA MET A 47 -15.71 -20.27 14.45
C MET A 47 -16.25 -20.71 13.07
N ARG A 48 -16.61 -19.75 12.19
CA ARG A 48 -17.09 -20.06 10.84
C ARG A 48 -16.00 -20.67 9.97
N ALA A 49 -14.78 -20.16 10.06
CA ALA A 49 -13.63 -20.69 9.33
C ALA A 49 -13.34 -22.14 9.74
N ARG A 50 -13.39 -22.45 11.05
CA ARG A 50 -13.24 -23.83 11.56
C ARG A 50 -14.35 -24.78 11.14
N ALA A 51 -15.52 -24.25 10.75
CA ALA A 51 -16.63 -25.05 10.25
C ALA A 51 -16.54 -25.33 8.74
N LEU A 52 -15.58 -24.73 8.03
CA LEU A 52 -15.34 -25.05 6.63
C LEU A 52 -14.74 -26.44 6.52
N GLU A 53 -15.19 -27.19 5.51
CA GLU A 53 -14.58 -28.45 5.15
C GLU A 53 -13.18 -28.19 4.61
N ASP A 54 -12.19 -28.89 5.16
CA ASP A 54 -10.83 -28.86 4.64
C ASP A 54 -10.79 -29.67 3.34
N ARG A 55 -10.59 -28.97 2.21
CA ARG A 55 -10.61 -29.57 0.88
C ARG A 55 -9.24 -29.46 0.25
N GLU A 56 -8.59 -30.60 0.13
CA GLU A 56 -7.30 -30.68 -0.54
C GLU A 56 -7.45 -30.40 -2.05
N PRO A 57 -6.52 -29.64 -2.67
CA PRO A 57 -6.53 -29.42 -4.11
C PRO A 57 -6.38 -30.73 -4.88
N ASP A 58 -7.14 -30.90 -5.97
CA ASP A 58 -7.07 -32.10 -6.82
C ASP A 58 -5.66 -32.36 -7.42
N ARG A 59 -4.81 -31.33 -7.45
CA ARG A 59 -3.48 -31.36 -8.07
C ARG A 59 -2.55 -30.46 -7.29
N ASP A 60 -1.27 -30.83 -7.24
CA ASP A 60 -0.21 -30.01 -6.64
C ASP A 60 -0.11 -28.64 -7.37
N PRO A 61 -0.42 -27.52 -6.69
CA PRO A 61 -0.34 -26.20 -7.29
C PRO A 61 1.10 -25.66 -7.35
N TRP A 62 2.05 -26.28 -6.63
CA TRP A 62 3.39 -25.75 -6.44
C TRP A 62 4.17 -25.53 -7.74
N PRO A 63 4.16 -26.43 -8.74
CA PRO A 63 4.89 -26.22 -10.00
C PRO A 63 4.41 -24.97 -10.76
N ALA A 64 3.11 -24.70 -10.76
CA ALA A 64 2.55 -23.52 -11.42
C ALA A 64 2.89 -22.23 -10.66
N ILE A 65 2.92 -22.28 -9.33
CA ILE A 65 3.33 -21.16 -8.48
C ILE A 65 4.81 -20.87 -8.69
N ALA A 66 5.67 -21.89 -8.57
CA ALA A 66 7.12 -21.81 -8.69
C ALA A 66 7.57 -21.20 -10.03
N ALA A 67 6.92 -21.60 -11.14
CA ALA A 67 7.17 -21.03 -12.46
C ALA A 67 6.84 -19.53 -12.52
N ARG A 68 5.78 -19.08 -11.82
CA ARG A 68 5.35 -17.68 -11.81
C ARG A 68 6.17 -16.80 -10.86
N ILE A 69 6.68 -17.35 -9.77
CA ILE A 69 7.57 -16.65 -8.83
C ILE A 69 9.06 -16.79 -9.21
N GLY A 70 9.38 -17.56 -10.25
CA GLY A 70 10.74 -17.73 -10.79
C GLY A 70 11.66 -18.58 -9.91
N VAL A 71 11.09 -19.45 -9.06
CA VAL A 71 11.85 -20.27 -8.09
C VAL A 71 12.42 -21.56 -8.71
N ASP A 72 11.97 -21.96 -9.90
CA ASP A 72 12.44 -23.18 -10.61
C ASP A 72 13.89 -23.14 -11.14
N ALA A 73 14.69 -22.14 -10.76
CA ALA A 73 16.05 -21.97 -11.26
C ALA A 73 17.14 -22.74 -10.47
N GLY A 74 16.85 -23.58 -9.48
CA GLY A 74 17.99 -24.25 -8.80
C GLY A 74 17.81 -25.20 -7.62
N LEU A 75 16.65 -25.83 -7.40
CA LEU A 75 16.53 -26.82 -6.31
C LEU A 75 15.86 -28.11 -6.78
N GLY A 76 16.63 -28.99 -7.40
CA GLY A 76 16.23 -30.37 -7.69
C GLY A 76 17.34 -31.18 -8.38
N PRO A 77 17.82 -32.30 -7.79
CA PRO A 77 18.74 -33.23 -8.43
C PRO A 77 17.96 -34.20 -9.32
N THR A 78 17.51 -33.74 -10.48
CA THR A 78 17.14 -34.64 -11.58
C THR A 78 17.76 -34.09 -12.84
N ALA A 79 18.80 -34.79 -13.29
CA ALA A 79 19.46 -34.56 -14.56
C ALA A 79 18.43 -34.66 -15.70
N ASP A 80 18.07 -33.52 -16.28
CA ASP A 80 17.46 -33.44 -17.61
C ASP A 80 18.49 -32.75 -18.53
N PRO A 81 18.99 -33.42 -19.58
CA PRO A 81 20.03 -32.88 -20.44
C PRO A 81 19.42 -31.91 -21.46
N ARG A 82 18.90 -30.77 -20.99
CA ARG A 82 18.63 -29.64 -21.90
C ARG A 82 19.95 -28.93 -22.19
N PRO A 83 20.26 -28.61 -23.46
CA PRO A 83 21.49 -27.90 -23.79
C PRO A 83 21.50 -26.55 -23.09
N ALA A 84 22.37 -26.43 -22.09
CA ALA A 84 22.62 -25.17 -21.40
C ALA A 84 23.07 -24.14 -22.43
N ARG A 85 22.24 -23.13 -22.69
CA ARG A 85 22.67 -21.95 -23.47
C ARG A 85 23.92 -21.39 -22.78
N PRO A 86 25.03 -21.16 -23.49
CA PRO A 86 26.22 -20.60 -22.87
C PRO A 86 25.89 -19.19 -22.40
N ARG A 87 25.65 -19.03 -21.10
CA ARG A 87 25.64 -17.71 -20.47
C ARG A 87 27.05 -17.18 -20.65
N ARG A 88 27.21 -16.26 -21.61
CA ARG A 88 28.45 -15.54 -21.87
C ARG A 88 28.79 -14.76 -20.61
N ARG A 89 29.55 -15.38 -19.70
CA ARG A 89 30.03 -14.74 -18.48
C ARG A 89 30.97 -13.63 -18.96
N TRP A 90 30.51 -12.39 -18.85
CA TRP A 90 31.41 -11.25 -19.00
C TRP A 90 32.27 -11.22 -17.76
N SER A 91 33.50 -11.72 -17.91
CA SER A 91 34.54 -11.68 -16.90
C SER A 91 35.01 -10.23 -16.79
N PHE A 92 34.39 -9.45 -15.92
CA PHE A 92 34.94 -8.14 -15.56
C PHE A 92 36.03 -8.35 -14.52
N SER A 93 37.25 -7.95 -14.87
CA SER A 93 38.40 -7.95 -13.97
C SER A 93 38.09 -7.11 -12.74
N MET A 94 38.41 -7.60 -11.54
CA MET A 94 38.18 -6.92 -10.25
C MET A 94 38.46 -5.40 -10.22
N PRO A 95 39.53 -4.86 -10.85
CA PRO A 95 39.75 -3.42 -10.94
C PRO A 95 38.62 -2.64 -11.65
N GLN A 96 37.94 -3.24 -12.61
CA GLN A 96 36.85 -2.59 -13.36
C GLN A 96 35.56 -2.48 -12.53
N LEU A 97 35.31 -3.45 -11.64
CA LEU A 97 34.20 -3.39 -10.69
C LEU A 97 34.42 -2.32 -9.61
N ALA A 98 35.67 -2.14 -9.16
CA ALA A 98 36.01 -1.10 -8.18
C ALA A 98 35.81 0.32 -8.76
N ALA A 99 36.24 0.56 -10.00
CA ALA A 99 36.04 1.84 -10.67
C ALA A 99 34.54 2.16 -10.91
N ALA A 100 33.75 1.17 -11.34
CA ALA A 100 32.30 1.33 -11.51
C ALA A 100 31.60 1.58 -10.17
N GLY A 101 32.02 0.92 -9.09
CA GLY A 101 31.50 1.12 -7.74
C GLY A 101 31.77 2.54 -7.20
N ILE A 102 32.98 3.06 -7.41
CA ILE A 102 33.34 4.43 -7.01
C ILE A 102 32.54 5.46 -7.82
N ALA A 103 32.39 5.25 -9.13
CA ALA A 103 31.58 6.13 -9.98
C ALA A 103 30.11 6.15 -9.54
N LEU A 104 29.54 4.98 -9.22
CA LEU A 104 28.17 4.86 -8.70
C LEU A 104 28.02 5.57 -7.34
N MET A 105 28.96 5.37 -6.41
CA MET A 105 28.95 6.04 -5.11
C MET A 105 29.05 7.57 -5.23
N ALA A 106 29.88 8.07 -6.15
CA ALA A 106 30.02 9.51 -6.41
C ALA A 106 28.74 10.11 -7.00
N LEU A 107 28.11 9.41 -7.95
CA LEU A 107 26.83 9.83 -8.55
C LEU A 107 25.68 9.80 -7.54
N SER A 108 25.59 8.76 -6.70
CA SER A 108 24.52 8.63 -5.69
C SER A 108 24.71 9.58 -4.50
N GLY A 109 25.95 9.83 -4.07
CA GLY A 109 26.26 10.74 -2.97
C GLY A 109 26.13 12.21 -3.36
N GLY A 110 26.49 12.58 -4.59
CA GLY A 110 26.39 13.95 -5.10
C GLY A 110 24.95 14.43 -5.30
N ALA A 111 24.06 13.56 -5.77
CA ALA A 111 22.66 13.91 -5.99
C ALA A 111 21.89 14.23 -4.69
N ALA A 112 22.21 13.54 -3.59
CA ALA A 112 21.56 13.76 -2.29
C ALA A 112 21.94 15.10 -1.63
N TRP A 113 23.15 15.62 -1.89
CA TRP A 113 23.60 16.91 -1.35
C TRP A 113 23.07 18.11 -2.14
N LEU A 114 22.88 17.96 -3.46
CA LEU A 114 22.35 19.02 -4.32
C LEU A 114 20.82 19.19 -4.22
N LEU A 115 20.11 18.18 -3.72
CA LEU A 115 18.64 18.18 -3.57
C LEU A 115 18.15 18.40 -2.13
N HIS A 116 19.03 18.74 -1.19
CA HIS A 116 18.63 19.16 0.17
C HIS A 116 18.60 20.70 0.27
N PRO A 117 17.48 21.38 -0.06
CA PRO A 117 17.29 22.74 0.38
C PRO A 117 17.21 22.75 1.90
N VAL A 118 18.16 23.45 2.51
CA VAL A 118 18.16 23.82 3.92
C VAL A 118 16.97 24.75 4.16
N ALA A 119 15.83 24.18 4.57
CA ALA A 119 14.68 24.94 5.07
C ALA A 119 14.32 24.42 6.48
N ARG A 120 15.16 24.78 7.46
CA ARG A 120 14.76 24.78 8.87
C ARG A 120 13.85 25.98 9.10
N THR A 121 12.56 25.84 8.82
CA THR A 121 11.56 26.81 9.28
C THR A 121 10.99 26.31 10.59
N ARG A 122 11.57 26.79 11.71
CA ARG A 122 10.91 26.72 13.02
C ARG A 122 9.68 27.63 12.95
N LEU A 123 8.49 27.08 12.85
CA LEU A 123 7.26 27.84 13.06
C LEU A 123 7.07 28.02 14.57
N ALA A 124 7.32 29.23 15.04
CA ALA A 124 6.92 29.69 16.35
C ALA A 124 5.40 29.73 16.42
N VAL A 125 4.80 28.91 17.30
CA VAL A 125 3.39 29.01 17.67
C VAL A 125 3.26 30.21 18.61
N GLN A 126 2.87 31.37 18.07
CA GLN A 126 2.34 32.47 18.87
C GLN A 126 0.85 32.20 19.09
N GLY A 127 0.47 32.02 20.36
CA GLY A 127 -0.93 31.92 20.78
C GLY A 127 -1.64 33.27 20.61
N ALA A 128 -2.71 33.28 19.82
CA ALA A 128 -3.73 34.31 19.83
C ALA A 128 -5.04 33.72 20.42
N PRO A 129 -5.80 34.50 21.20
CA PRO A 129 -6.96 34.00 21.96
C PRO A 129 -8.15 33.63 21.05
N PRO A 130 -9.06 32.75 21.51
CA PRO A 130 -10.14 32.22 20.69
C PRO A 130 -11.24 33.26 20.48
N THR A 131 -11.26 33.88 19.30
CA THR A 131 -12.47 34.56 18.81
C THR A 131 -13.37 33.51 18.20
N ASN A 132 -14.41 33.12 18.93
CA ASN A 132 -15.53 32.34 18.40
C ASN A 132 -16.19 33.11 17.24
N LEU A 133 -15.86 32.72 16.02
CA LEU A 133 -16.60 33.06 14.82
C LEU A 133 -17.11 31.75 14.23
N GLY A 134 -18.44 31.66 14.14
CA GLY A 134 -19.18 30.44 13.83
C GLY A 134 -18.61 29.67 12.67
N ILE A 135 -18.60 28.34 12.82
CA ILE A 135 -18.25 27.37 11.78
C ILE A 135 -19.05 27.74 10.51
N PRO A 136 -18.42 28.24 9.43
CA PRO A 136 -19.09 28.20 8.15
C PRO A 136 -19.26 26.71 7.83
N ALA A 137 -20.50 26.30 7.62
CA ALA A 137 -20.92 24.97 7.21
C ALA A 137 -20.41 24.63 5.79
N ALA A 138 -19.09 24.61 5.61
CA ALA A 138 -18.39 24.23 4.38
C ALA A 138 -17.74 22.84 4.49
N VAL A 139 -18.00 22.07 5.56
CA VAL A 139 -17.72 20.62 5.62
C VAL A 139 -18.81 19.83 4.87
N ARG A 140 -19.19 20.30 3.68
CA ARG A 140 -20.20 19.63 2.85
C ARG A 140 -19.77 19.57 1.40
N ALA A 141 -18.74 18.75 1.16
CA ALA A 141 -18.60 17.80 0.04
C ALA A 141 -17.11 17.50 -0.21
N PRO A 142 -16.51 16.47 0.45
CA PRO A 142 -15.18 15.98 0.07
C PRO A 142 -15.10 15.53 -1.40
N GLY A 143 -16.23 15.28 -2.08
CA GLY A 143 -16.28 14.90 -3.49
C GLY A 143 -15.77 15.97 -4.46
N ARG A 144 -16.24 17.23 -4.35
CA ARG A 144 -15.96 18.23 -5.41
C ARG A 144 -14.49 18.60 -5.56
N GLY A 145 -13.75 18.70 -4.47
CA GLY A 145 -12.30 19.02 -4.51
C GLY A 145 -11.46 17.82 -4.94
N TYR A 146 -11.87 16.61 -4.57
CA TYR A 146 -11.24 15.37 -4.97
C TYR A 146 -11.41 15.09 -6.46
N ASP A 147 -12.66 15.18 -6.95
CA ASP A 147 -13.01 14.89 -8.35
C ASP A 147 -12.26 15.84 -9.30
N GLY A 148 -12.15 17.12 -8.93
CA GLY A 148 -11.37 18.10 -9.69
C GLY A 148 -9.86 17.76 -9.73
N ALA A 149 -9.27 17.43 -8.58
CA ALA A 149 -7.85 17.08 -8.50
C ALA A 149 -7.52 15.79 -9.29
N VAL A 150 -8.41 14.80 -9.27
CA VAL A 150 -8.28 13.58 -10.07
C VAL A 150 -8.34 13.91 -11.57
N ALA A 151 -9.32 14.69 -12.00
CA ALA A 151 -9.50 15.05 -13.41
C ALA A 151 -8.31 15.84 -13.97
N ASP A 152 -7.71 16.73 -13.18
CA ASP A 152 -6.52 17.48 -13.59
C ASP A 152 -5.29 16.57 -13.73
N LEU A 153 -5.07 15.65 -12.79
CA LEU A 153 -3.95 14.71 -12.85
C LEU A 153 -4.11 13.68 -13.97
N GLU A 154 -5.33 13.19 -14.22
CA GLU A 154 -5.63 12.32 -15.36
C GLU A 154 -5.37 13.04 -16.69
N ARG A 155 -5.68 14.34 -16.80
CA ARG A 155 -5.36 15.14 -17.98
C ARG A 155 -3.85 15.22 -18.23
N VAL A 156 -3.07 15.53 -17.20
CA VAL A 156 -1.59 15.56 -17.28
C VAL A 156 -1.04 14.21 -17.74
N LEU A 157 -1.62 13.11 -17.22
CA LEU A 157 -1.19 11.77 -17.61
C LEU A 157 -1.53 11.43 -19.06
N VAL A 158 -2.72 11.81 -19.53
CA VAL A 158 -3.14 11.61 -20.93
C VAL A 158 -2.26 12.40 -21.88
N GLU A 159 -1.99 13.67 -21.58
CA GLU A 159 -1.11 14.55 -22.36
C GLU A 159 0.34 14.04 -22.37
N GLY A 160 0.80 13.52 -21.24
CA GLY A 160 2.14 12.99 -21.04
C GLY A 160 2.37 11.54 -21.49
N ARG A 161 1.31 10.84 -21.91
CA ARG A 161 1.34 9.39 -22.16
C ARG A 161 2.37 8.97 -23.20
N GLY A 162 2.57 9.79 -24.23
CA GLY A 162 3.55 9.53 -25.31
C GLY A 162 5.01 9.62 -24.86
N ARG A 163 5.26 10.04 -23.62
CA ARG A 163 6.60 10.24 -23.04
C ARG A 163 7.01 9.09 -22.13
N LEU A 164 6.06 8.27 -21.70
CA LEU A 164 6.29 7.08 -20.89
C LEU A 164 6.55 5.88 -21.80
N ASP A 165 7.34 4.91 -21.33
CA ASP A 165 7.49 3.64 -22.04
C ASP A 165 6.19 2.83 -22.00
N THR A 166 5.95 2.03 -23.04
CA THR A 166 4.70 1.28 -23.21
C THR A 166 4.42 0.28 -22.09
N ALA A 167 5.46 -0.25 -21.44
CA ALA A 167 5.29 -1.17 -20.31
C ALA A 167 4.80 -0.41 -19.06
N THR A 168 5.39 0.74 -18.74
CA THR A 168 4.96 1.59 -17.63
C THR A 168 3.54 2.12 -17.82
N VAL A 169 3.18 2.57 -19.02
CA VAL A 169 1.80 2.99 -19.34
C VAL A 169 0.81 1.86 -19.05
N ARG A 170 1.12 0.64 -19.51
CA ARG A 170 0.24 -0.52 -19.32
C ARG A 170 0.04 -0.88 -17.85
N VAL A 171 1.11 -0.83 -17.05
CA VAL A 171 1.03 -1.09 -15.61
C VAL A 171 0.20 -0.02 -14.91
N LEU A 172 0.38 1.24 -15.29
CA LEU A 172 -0.38 2.34 -14.71
C LEU A 172 -1.87 2.26 -15.05
N GLU A 173 -2.23 1.97 -16.29
CA GLU A 173 -3.62 1.78 -16.71
C GLU A 173 -4.29 0.61 -15.98
N LEU A 174 -3.59 -0.51 -15.83
CA LEU A 174 -4.10 -1.66 -15.10
C LEU A 174 -4.38 -1.30 -13.64
N ASN A 175 -3.43 -0.64 -12.97
CA ASN A 175 -3.58 -0.23 -11.57
C ASN A 175 -4.71 0.78 -11.40
N LEU A 176 -4.82 1.76 -12.30
CA LEU A 176 -5.88 2.76 -12.26
C LEU A 176 -7.27 2.11 -12.43
N ALA A 177 -7.41 1.20 -13.39
CA ALA A 177 -8.67 0.47 -13.61
C ALA A 177 -9.09 -0.37 -12.40
N VAL A 178 -8.15 -1.04 -11.74
CA VAL A 178 -8.42 -1.79 -10.51
C VAL A 178 -8.92 -0.85 -9.41
N ILE A 179 -8.24 0.27 -9.18
CA ILE A 179 -8.61 1.24 -8.14
C ILE A 179 -9.98 1.88 -8.43
N ASP A 180 -10.26 2.23 -9.68
CA ASP A 180 -11.56 2.80 -10.07
C ASP A 180 -12.70 1.82 -9.81
N SER A 181 -12.51 0.54 -10.14
CA SER A 181 -13.49 -0.50 -9.84
C SER A 181 -13.74 -0.66 -8.34
N ALA A 182 -12.71 -0.51 -7.51
CA ALA A 182 -12.81 -0.58 -6.06
C ALA A 182 -13.56 0.63 -5.48
N ILE A 183 -13.32 1.83 -6.01
CA ILE A 183 -14.05 3.05 -5.60
C ILE A 183 -15.55 2.91 -5.91
N VAL A 184 -15.90 2.41 -7.11
CA VAL A 184 -17.31 2.19 -7.47
C VAL A 184 -17.98 1.18 -6.53
N GLN A 185 -17.28 0.09 -6.18
CA GLN A 185 -17.79 -0.91 -5.24
C GLN A 185 -17.97 -0.34 -3.83
N ALA A 186 -16.96 0.38 -3.32
CA ALA A 186 -17.01 1.03 -2.01
C ALA A 186 -18.13 2.09 -1.94
N ALA A 187 -18.31 2.89 -2.99
CA ALA A 187 -19.36 3.89 -3.05
C ALA A 187 -20.76 3.26 -3.04
N ARG A 188 -20.95 2.14 -3.76
CA ARG A 188 -22.22 1.38 -3.71
C ARG A 188 -22.50 0.80 -2.32
N ALA A 189 -21.47 0.29 -1.65
CA ALA A 189 -21.60 -0.21 -0.28
C ALA A 189 -21.99 0.90 0.70
N VAL A 190 -21.36 2.08 0.61
CA VAL A 190 -21.72 3.26 1.42
C VAL A 190 -23.13 3.76 1.11
N ALA A 191 -23.59 3.67 -0.15
CA ALA A 191 -24.96 4.05 -0.50
C ALA A 191 -26.01 3.09 0.10
N ALA A 192 -25.65 1.81 0.24
CA ALA A 192 -26.51 0.81 0.88
C ALA A 192 -26.56 0.96 2.41
N ASP A 193 -25.44 1.36 3.03
CA ASP A 193 -25.35 1.60 4.47
C ASP A 193 -24.49 2.85 4.77
N SER A 194 -25.13 4.02 4.74
CA SER A 194 -24.46 5.30 4.91
C SER A 194 -24.06 5.59 6.36
N ALA A 195 -24.68 4.91 7.34
CA ALA A 195 -24.41 5.10 8.76
C ALA A 195 -23.16 4.33 9.22
N ASN A 196 -22.68 3.37 8.42
CA ASN A 196 -21.53 2.56 8.75
C ASN A 196 -20.20 3.36 8.64
N ALA A 197 -19.61 3.67 9.78
CA ALA A 197 -18.36 4.42 9.86
C ALA A 197 -17.19 3.71 9.17
N TYR A 198 -17.14 2.38 9.19
CA TYR A 198 -16.09 1.60 8.53
C TYR A 198 -16.14 1.79 7.01
N LEU A 199 -17.32 1.66 6.39
CA LEU A 199 -17.48 1.82 4.93
C LEU A 199 -17.11 3.23 4.47
N ASN A 200 -17.51 4.25 5.24
CA ASN A 200 -17.13 5.64 4.96
C ASN A 200 -15.60 5.83 5.03
N SER A 201 -14.94 5.24 6.03
CA SER A 201 -13.48 5.32 6.18
C SER A 201 -12.75 4.57 5.07
N HIS A 202 -13.26 3.41 4.66
CA HIS A 202 -12.72 2.59 3.59
C HIS A 202 -12.80 3.31 2.24
N LEU A 203 -13.95 3.90 1.92
CA LEU A 203 -14.11 4.70 0.70
C LEU A 203 -13.12 5.88 0.67
N ALA A 204 -13.00 6.63 1.76
CA ALA A 204 -12.07 7.76 1.85
C ALA A 204 -10.60 7.33 1.66
N GLU A 205 -10.20 6.19 2.23
CA GLU A 205 -8.85 5.64 2.05
C GLU A 205 -8.59 5.22 0.60
N THR A 206 -9.54 4.54 -0.03
CA THR A 206 -9.43 4.11 -1.43
C THR A 206 -9.31 5.30 -2.36
N MET A 207 -10.08 6.36 -2.10
CA MET A 207 -9.99 7.62 -2.83
C MET A 207 -8.60 8.28 -2.67
N ARG A 208 -8.07 8.38 -1.44
CA ARG A 208 -6.71 8.91 -1.19
C ARG A 208 -5.65 8.17 -2.00
N ARG A 209 -5.74 6.84 -2.04
CA ARG A 209 -4.78 5.98 -2.76
C ARG A 209 -4.77 6.22 -4.27
N LYS A 210 -5.95 6.41 -4.90
CA LYS A 210 -6.06 6.81 -6.31
C LYS A 210 -5.32 8.11 -6.58
N LEU A 211 -5.56 9.11 -5.74
CA LEU A 211 -5.01 10.44 -5.93
C LEU A 211 -3.48 10.45 -5.78
N GLU A 212 -2.95 9.68 -4.83
CA GLU A 212 -1.51 9.52 -4.66
C GLU A 212 -0.86 8.83 -5.87
N LEU A 213 -1.47 7.77 -6.41
CA LEU A 213 -0.97 7.11 -7.62
C LEU A 213 -0.94 8.07 -8.82
N LEU A 214 -2.00 8.87 -8.99
CA LEU A 214 -2.07 9.85 -10.06
C LEU A 214 -1.02 10.96 -9.93
N ARG A 215 -0.73 11.42 -8.69
CA ARG A 215 0.36 12.38 -8.43
C ARG A 215 1.72 11.80 -8.79
N GLN A 216 1.99 10.56 -8.37
CA GLN A 216 3.25 9.88 -8.67
C GLN A 216 3.43 9.68 -10.17
N ALA A 217 2.37 9.27 -10.87
CA ALA A 217 2.39 9.13 -12.32
C ALA A 217 2.64 10.46 -13.05
N ALA A 218 1.96 11.53 -12.63
CA ALA A 218 2.18 12.88 -13.18
C ALA A 218 3.60 13.40 -12.91
N ALA A 219 4.18 13.08 -11.75
CA ALA A 219 5.57 13.41 -11.43
C ALA A 219 6.55 12.65 -12.34
N LEU A 220 6.31 11.36 -12.61
CA LEU A 220 7.11 10.58 -13.56
C LEU A 220 7.09 11.20 -14.96
N VAL A 221 5.91 11.56 -15.47
CA VAL A 221 5.77 12.28 -16.75
C VAL A 221 6.58 13.58 -16.76
N SER A 222 6.52 14.35 -15.67
CA SER A 222 7.21 15.64 -15.55
C SER A 222 8.73 15.49 -15.47
N SER A 223 9.22 14.43 -14.83
CA SER A 223 10.65 14.12 -14.67
C SER A 223 11.35 13.62 -15.94
N VAL A 224 10.59 13.15 -16.93
CA VAL A 224 11.10 12.73 -18.25
C VAL A 224 11.20 13.94 -19.20
N SER A 225 11.06 15.18 -18.68
CA SER A 225 11.20 16.47 -19.42
C SER A 225 12.59 17.03 -19.25
#